data_AF-A0A8H7UPL6-F1
#
_entry.id   AF-A0A8H7UPL6-F1
#
_cell.length_a   1.000
_cell.length_b   1.000
_cell.length_c   1.000
_cell.angle_alpha   90.00
_cell.angle_beta   90.00
_cell.angle_gamma   90.00
#
_symmetry.space_group_name_H-M   'P 1'
#
loop_
_entity.id
_entity.type
_entity.pdbx_description
1 polymer ?
#
loop_
_entity_poly.entity_id
_entity_poly.type
_entity_poly.pdbx_seq_one_letter_code
_entity_poly.pdbx_strand_id
1 'polypeptide(L)'
;MSALTIIHLSKADSLCRDWVSLQNSGIALLSSLANTSQQRSATLNATIPLLGEDQKAALIYKQTAIFEETFSSFNAIIPRFRVIVDQFTALVKEAAKNAAYATNEQTMSPRVGTSAALLSTASISEEQTSLYISQIRDMYHQEYTYKVTLSHQLYQHPKLDAVTIHDINSLWSAQPQIDFTVEKEMAERLNLYKKVKKIVEAKD
;
A
#
# COMPACT_ATOMS: atom_id res chain seq x y z
N MET A 1 17.68 -17.07 -12.77
CA MET A 1 16.94 -16.57 -11.58
C MET A 1 16.40 -17.78 -10.85
N SER A 2 16.63 -17.90 -9.54
CA SER A 2 16.13 -19.03 -8.74
C SER A 2 14.61 -19.00 -8.58
N ALA A 3 14.00 -20.17 -8.33
CA ALA A 3 12.57 -20.27 -8.03
C ALA A 3 12.19 -19.43 -6.79
N LEU A 4 13.07 -19.37 -5.80
CA LEU A 4 12.90 -18.58 -4.58
C LEU A 4 12.85 -17.07 -4.88
N THR A 5 13.70 -16.57 -5.78
CA THR A 5 13.67 -15.17 -6.21
C THR A 5 12.33 -14.79 -6.84
N ILE A 6 11.79 -15.65 -7.71
CA ILE A 6 10.48 -15.42 -8.36
C ILE A 6 9.36 -15.38 -7.32
N ILE A 7 9.39 -16.28 -6.34
CA ILE A 7 8.41 -16.33 -5.24
C ILE A 7 8.48 -15.04 -4.42
N HIS A 8 9.67 -14.61 -4.02
CA HIS A 8 9.82 -13.42 -3.18
C HIS A 8 9.35 -12.14 -3.89
N LEU A 9 9.76 -11.94 -5.14
CA LEU A 9 9.34 -10.78 -5.93
C LEU A 9 7.84 -10.80 -6.22
N SER A 10 7.25 -11.98 -6.46
CA SER A 10 5.80 -12.09 -6.66
C SER A 10 5.02 -11.84 -5.36
N LYS A 11 5.54 -12.25 -4.19
CA LYS A 11 4.95 -11.91 -2.89
C LYS A 11 5.01 -10.40 -2.65
N ALA A 12 6.16 -9.77 -2.89
CA ALA A 12 6.32 -8.31 -2.75
C ALA A 12 5.32 -7.54 -3.63
N ASP A 13 5.21 -7.91 -4.91
CA ASP A 13 4.25 -7.35 -5.86
C ASP A 13 2.78 -7.53 -5.39
N SER A 14 2.45 -8.67 -4.77
CA SER A 14 1.12 -8.87 -4.16
C SER A 14 0.86 -7.92 -3.00
N LEU A 15 1.83 -7.75 -2.10
CA LEU A 15 1.72 -6.86 -0.94
C LEU A 15 1.55 -5.39 -1.38
N CYS A 16 2.23 -4.96 -2.45
CA CYS A 16 2.04 -3.63 -3.03
C CYS A 16 0.59 -3.43 -3.50
N ARG A 17 -0.01 -4.44 -4.16
CA ARG A 17 -1.42 -4.38 -4.56
C ARG A 17 -2.38 -4.35 -3.38
N ASP A 18 -2.13 -5.15 -2.35
CA ASP A 18 -2.94 -5.16 -1.13
C ASP A 18 -2.92 -3.79 -0.45
N TRP A 19 -1.75 -3.14 -0.43
CA TRP A 19 -1.60 -1.78 0.06
C TRP A 19 -2.42 -0.78 -0.74
N VAL A 20 -2.35 -0.83 -2.09
CA VAL A 20 -3.15 0.06 -2.96
C VAL A 20 -4.65 -0.11 -2.72
N SER A 21 -5.11 -1.34 -2.50
CA SER A 21 -6.50 -1.63 -2.16
C SER A 21 -6.94 -0.97 -0.84
N LEU A 22 -6.11 -1.08 0.21
CA LEU A 22 -6.35 -0.40 1.48
C LEU A 22 -6.28 1.12 1.36
N GLN A 23 -5.32 1.63 0.58
CA GLN A 23 -5.14 3.04 0.32
C GLN A 23 -6.41 3.66 -0.30
N ASN A 24 -6.94 3.03 -1.35
CA ASN A 24 -8.17 3.47 -2.01
C ASN A 24 -9.38 3.42 -1.06
N SER A 25 -9.44 2.40 -0.21
CA SER A 25 -10.47 2.30 0.83
C SER A 25 -10.38 3.45 1.84
N GLY A 26 -9.17 3.81 2.27
CA GLY A 26 -8.93 4.96 3.15
C GLY A 26 -9.36 6.29 2.52
N ILE A 27 -9.01 6.52 1.24
CA ILE A 27 -9.40 7.73 0.50
C ILE A 27 -10.92 7.84 0.40
N ALA A 28 -11.61 6.74 0.10
CA ALA A 28 -13.07 6.72 0.00
C ALA A 28 -13.74 7.06 1.33
N LEU A 29 -13.24 6.50 2.44
CA LEU A 29 -13.76 6.79 3.77
C LEU A 29 -13.51 8.24 4.20
N LEU A 30 -12.31 8.78 3.97
CA LEU A 30 -12.00 10.18 4.25
C LEU A 30 -12.89 11.14 3.44
N SER A 31 -13.13 10.82 2.16
CA SER A 31 -14.05 11.58 1.32
C SER A 31 -15.48 11.54 1.86
N SER A 32 -15.95 10.38 2.31
CA SER A 32 -17.27 10.22 2.94
C SER A 32 -17.39 11.02 4.25
N LEU A 33 -16.33 11.03 5.07
CA LEU A 33 -16.26 11.83 6.29
C LEU A 33 -16.34 13.33 5.99
N ALA A 34 -15.58 13.81 5.00
CA ALA A 34 -15.61 15.22 4.59
C ALA A 34 -17.01 15.63 4.12
N ASN A 35 -17.64 14.81 3.26
CA ASN A 35 -19.00 15.04 2.77
C ASN A 35 -20.02 15.07 3.90
N THR A 36 -19.96 14.12 4.83
CA THR A 36 -20.90 14.05 5.96
C THR A 36 -20.69 15.24 6.91
N SER A 37 -19.45 15.65 7.15
CA SER A 37 -19.13 16.84 7.94
C SER A 37 -19.70 18.12 7.28
N GLN A 38 -19.52 18.27 5.96
CA GLN A 38 -20.06 19.39 5.20
C GLN A 38 -21.60 19.42 5.24
N GLN A 39 -22.26 18.27 5.04
CA GLN A 39 -23.72 18.15 5.12
C GLN A 39 -24.23 18.53 6.52
N ARG A 40 -23.57 18.08 7.58
CA ARG A 40 -23.94 18.43 8.96
C ARG A 40 -23.84 19.94 9.22
N SER A 41 -22.74 20.56 8.78
CA SER A 41 -22.58 22.01 8.88
C SER A 41 -23.64 22.76 8.08
N ALA A 42 -23.99 22.28 6.88
CA ALA A 42 -25.08 22.85 6.08
C ALA A 42 -26.44 22.70 6.80
N THR A 43 -26.78 21.53 7.34
CA THR A 43 -28.02 21.30 8.11
C THR A 43 -28.12 22.23 9.31
N LEU A 44 -27.02 22.40 10.06
CA LEU A 44 -26.98 23.26 11.25
C LEU A 44 -27.23 24.73 10.89
N ASN A 45 -26.54 25.21 9.84
CA ASN A 45 -26.60 26.61 9.40
C ASN A 45 -27.85 26.93 8.57
N ALA A 46 -28.51 25.90 8.02
CA ALA A 46 -29.68 26.12 7.21
C ALA A 46 -30.84 26.63 8.10
N THR A 47 -31.29 27.83 7.80
CA THR A 47 -32.58 28.38 8.22
C THR A 47 -33.62 27.77 7.28
N ILE A 48 -34.00 26.52 7.50
CA ILE A 48 -34.96 25.84 6.61
C ILE A 48 -36.37 26.10 7.15
N PRO A 49 -37.19 26.96 6.51
CA PRO A 49 -38.58 27.17 6.93
C PRO A 49 -39.49 25.94 6.72
N LEU A 50 -38.97 24.86 6.12
CA LEU A 50 -39.70 23.62 5.78
C LEU A 50 -39.47 22.43 6.72
N LEU A 51 -38.43 22.45 7.58
CA LEU A 51 -38.15 21.35 8.52
C LEU A 51 -38.48 21.83 9.92
N GLY A 52 -39.39 21.16 10.60
CA GLY A 52 -39.60 21.39 12.03
C GLY A 52 -38.31 21.10 12.82
N GLU A 53 -38.11 21.76 13.96
CA GLU A 53 -36.93 21.56 14.83
C GLU A 53 -36.65 20.07 15.13
N ASP A 54 -37.71 19.28 15.35
CA ASP A 54 -37.60 17.83 15.58
C ASP A 54 -37.02 17.07 14.38
N GLN A 55 -37.38 17.47 13.16
CA GLN A 55 -36.88 16.84 11.93
C GLN A 55 -35.43 17.23 11.67
N LYS A 56 -35.06 18.49 11.98
CA LYS A 56 -33.67 18.97 11.93
C LYS A 56 -32.80 18.21 12.92
N ALA A 57 -33.26 18.05 14.17
CA ALA A 57 -32.56 17.27 15.19
C ALA A 57 -32.38 15.81 14.79
N ALA A 58 -33.43 15.17 14.27
CA ALA A 58 -33.37 13.77 13.80
C ALA A 58 -32.39 13.60 12.61
N LEU A 59 -32.33 14.57 11.70
CA LEU A 59 -31.37 14.54 10.58
C LEU A 59 -29.92 14.69 11.06
N ILE A 60 -29.66 15.63 11.97
CA ILE A 60 -28.32 15.83 12.57
C ILE A 60 -27.88 14.57 13.31
N TYR A 61 -28.79 13.92 14.04
CA TYR A 61 -28.51 12.65 14.72
C TYR A 61 -28.08 11.58 13.72
N LYS A 62 -28.85 11.37 12.63
CA LYS A 62 -28.50 10.40 11.58
C LYS A 62 -27.15 10.71 10.93
N GLN A 63 -26.90 11.97 10.59
CA GLN A 63 -25.62 12.40 10.01
C GLN A 63 -24.45 12.14 10.97
N THR A 64 -24.66 12.34 12.28
CA THR A 64 -23.65 12.08 13.30
C THR A 64 -23.37 10.58 13.44
N ALA A 65 -24.41 9.74 13.46
CA ALA A 65 -24.25 8.28 13.50
C ALA A 65 -23.46 7.75 12.29
N ILE A 66 -23.80 8.22 11.07
CA ILE A 66 -23.08 7.86 9.84
C ILE A 66 -21.62 8.32 9.90
N PHE A 67 -21.37 9.53 10.41
CA PHE A 67 -20.02 10.05 10.58
C PHE A 67 -19.20 9.16 11.52
N GLU A 68 -19.74 8.80 12.68
CA GLU A 68 -19.07 7.94 13.68
C GLU A 68 -18.80 6.53 13.14
N GLU A 69 -19.75 5.94 12.41
CA GLU A 69 -19.59 4.64 11.76
C GLU A 69 -18.48 4.67 10.70
N THR A 70 -18.49 5.70 9.85
CA THR A 70 -17.47 5.90 8.82
C THR A 70 -16.09 6.13 9.45
N PHE A 71 -16.04 6.88 10.55
CA PHE A 71 -14.81 7.17 11.28
C PHE A 71 -14.24 5.92 11.95
N SER A 72 -15.09 5.10 12.55
CA SER A 72 -14.73 3.79 13.09
C SER A 72 -14.17 2.88 12.00
N SER A 73 -14.83 2.85 10.84
CA SER A 73 -14.37 2.09 9.67
C SER A 73 -13.01 2.56 9.17
N PHE A 74 -12.75 3.87 9.18
CA PHE A 74 -11.46 4.44 8.81
C PHE A 74 -10.35 4.00 9.78
N ASN A 75 -10.61 4.09 11.09
CA ASN A 75 -9.65 3.66 12.11
C ASN A 75 -9.33 2.16 12.03
N ALA A 76 -10.31 1.34 11.63
CA ALA A 76 -10.11 -0.10 11.42
C ALA A 76 -9.17 -0.43 10.24
N ILE A 77 -8.88 0.53 9.35
CA ILE A 77 -7.92 0.33 8.26
C ILE A 77 -6.46 0.39 8.77
N ILE A 78 -6.16 1.19 9.78
CA ILE A 78 -4.78 1.40 10.26
C ILE A 78 -4.09 0.09 10.66
N PRO A 79 -4.70 -0.80 11.47
CA PRO A 79 -4.10 -2.10 11.78
C PRO A 79 -3.87 -2.99 10.56
N ARG A 80 -4.66 -2.82 9.48
CA ARG A 80 -4.52 -3.62 8.26
C ARG A 80 -3.27 -3.23 7.47
N PHE A 81 -2.89 -1.95 7.46
CA PHE A 81 -1.59 -1.53 6.90
C PHE A 81 -0.42 -2.12 7.69
N ARG A 82 -0.53 -2.17 9.02
CA ARG A 82 0.51 -2.79 9.87
C ARG A 82 0.76 -4.25 9.48
N VAL A 83 -0.30 -5.02 9.23
CA VAL A 83 -0.18 -6.42 8.79
C VAL A 83 0.65 -6.53 7.49
N ILE A 84 0.44 -5.63 6.53
CA ILE A 84 1.22 -5.60 5.28
C ILE A 84 2.71 -5.30 5.56
N VAL A 85 3.00 -4.32 6.42
CA VAL A 85 4.37 -3.96 6.81
C VAL A 85 5.06 -5.12 7.55
N ASP A 86 4.35 -5.81 8.42
CA ASP A 86 4.84 -7.00 9.13
C ASP A 86 5.14 -8.14 8.13
N GLN A 87 4.30 -8.31 7.11
CA GLN A 87 4.52 -9.28 6.03
C GLN A 87 5.73 -8.91 5.16
N PHE A 88 5.93 -7.63 4.82
CA PHE A 88 7.16 -7.18 4.17
C PHE A 88 8.39 -7.46 5.02
N THR A 89 8.31 -7.21 6.34
CA THR A 89 9.41 -7.49 7.27
C THR A 89 9.75 -8.98 7.34
N ALA A 90 8.75 -9.85 7.33
CA ALA A 90 8.96 -11.29 7.23
C ALA A 90 9.63 -11.68 5.90
N LEU A 91 9.18 -11.08 4.79
CA LEU A 91 9.73 -11.32 3.46
C LEU A 91 11.20 -10.88 3.34
N VAL A 92 11.60 -9.77 3.95
CA VAL A 92 13.02 -9.34 4.02
C VAL A 92 13.87 -10.41 4.71
N LYS A 93 13.40 -10.98 5.83
CA LYS A 93 14.14 -12.04 6.54
C LYS A 93 14.29 -13.30 5.69
N GLU A 94 13.24 -13.70 4.97
CA GLU A 94 13.28 -14.82 4.03
C GLU A 94 14.27 -14.56 2.88
N ALA A 95 14.23 -13.36 2.29
CA ALA A 95 15.10 -12.96 1.18
C ALA A 95 16.58 -12.88 1.59
N ALA A 96 16.88 -12.26 2.74
CA ALA A 96 18.25 -12.14 3.25
C ALA A 96 18.86 -13.50 3.59
N LYS A 97 18.07 -14.40 4.19
CA LYS A 97 18.49 -15.77 4.47
C LYS A 97 18.87 -16.50 3.18
N ASN A 98 18.05 -16.40 2.14
CA ASN A 98 18.31 -17.07 0.86
C ASN A 98 19.50 -16.47 0.10
N ALA A 99 19.70 -15.15 0.19
CA ALA A 99 20.89 -14.50 -0.36
C ALA A 99 22.18 -15.02 0.31
N ALA A 100 22.19 -15.15 1.65
CA ALA A 100 23.34 -15.67 2.38
C ALA A 100 23.70 -17.13 2.04
N TYR A 101 22.71 -17.98 1.76
CA TYR A 101 22.97 -19.35 1.28
C TYR A 101 23.54 -19.36 -0.14
N ALA A 102 23.00 -18.53 -1.04
CA ALA A 102 23.47 -18.45 -2.43
C ALA A 102 24.94 -17.98 -2.52
N THR A 103 25.37 -17.06 -1.65
CA THR A 103 26.78 -16.61 -1.59
C THR A 103 27.74 -17.74 -1.19
N ASN A 104 27.29 -18.70 -0.38
CA ASN A 104 28.12 -19.83 0.08
C ASN A 104 28.21 -20.98 -0.95
N GLU A 105 27.29 -21.05 -1.92
CA GLU A 105 27.23 -22.14 -2.92
C GLU A 105 27.90 -21.78 -4.27
N GLN A 106 28.38 -20.55 -4.46
CA GLN A 106 29.05 -20.13 -5.70
C GLN A 106 30.50 -20.65 -5.80
N THR A 107 30.64 -21.97 -6.02
CA THR A 107 31.90 -22.64 -6.35
C THR A 107 31.80 -23.53 -7.59
N MET A 108 30.83 -23.33 -8.49
CA MET A 108 30.78 -24.07 -9.76
C MET A 108 30.51 -23.18 -10.99
N SER A 109 31.37 -23.41 -11.99
CA SER A 109 31.50 -22.68 -13.27
C SER A 109 30.26 -22.83 -14.18
N PRO A 110 29.82 -21.78 -14.91
CA PRO A 110 28.73 -21.89 -15.86
C PRO A 110 29.19 -22.32 -17.25
N ARG A 111 28.55 -23.37 -17.77
CA ARG A 111 28.59 -23.78 -19.19
C ARG A 111 27.60 -22.90 -19.96
N VAL A 112 28.09 -22.09 -20.91
CA VAL A 112 27.26 -21.08 -21.60
C VAL A 112 26.78 -21.59 -22.96
N GLY A 113 25.47 -21.77 -23.11
CA GLY A 113 24.75 -21.80 -24.39
C GLY A 113 23.99 -20.50 -24.63
N THR A 114 23.59 -20.20 -25.88
CA THR A 114 22.92 -18.94 -26.26
C THR A 114 21.57 -18.71 -25.57
N SER A 115 20.77 -19.75 -25.32
CA SER A 115 19.54 -19.66 -24.52
C SER A 115 19.81 -19.35 -23.04
N ALA A 116 20.94 -19.84 -22.50
CA ALA A 116 21.37 -19.55 -21.14
C ALA A 116 21.85 -18.10 -20.97
N ALA A 117 22.41 -17.49 -22.03
CA ALA A 117 22.83 -16.09 -22.03
C ALA A 117 21.63 -15.13 -21.88
N LEU A 118 20.56 -15.34 -22.66
CA LEU A 118 19.34 -14.52 -22.57
C LEU A 118 18.65 -14.62 -21.20
N LEU A 119 18.59 -15.83 -20.62
CA LEU A 119 18.06 -16.05 -19.27
C LEU A 119 18.96 -15.44 -18.19
N SER A 120 20.27 -15.44 -18.38
CA SER A 120 21.23 -14.82 -17.48
C SER A 120 21.06 -13.29 -17.47
N THR A 121 20.97 -12.65 -18.64
CA THR A 121 20.78 -11.19 -18.74
C THR A 121 19.46 -10.71 -18.16
N ALA A 122 18.40 -11.52 -18.27
CA ALA A 122 17.08 -11.22 -17.69
C ALA A 122 16.97 -11.63 -16.21
N SER A 123 17.98 -12.29 -15.63
CA SER A 123 17.91 -12.78 -14.26
C SER A 123 18.31 -11.71 -13.24
N ILE A 124 17.54 -11.64 -12.16
CA ILE A 124 17.85 -10.86 -10.97
C ILE A 124 18.58 -11.81 -10.01
N SER A 125 19.67 -11.35 -9.41
CA SER A 125 20.38 -12.12 -8.38
C SER A 125 19.59 -12.14 -7.07
N GLU A 126 19.89 -13.12 -6.22
CA GLU A 126 19.32 -13.24 -4.88
C GLU A 126 19.66 -12.01 -4.02
N GLU A 127 20.86 -11.45 -4.19
CA GLU A 127 21.30 -10.21 -3.53
C GLU A 127 20.48 -9.00 -3.97
N GLN A 128 20.30 -8.80 -5.29
CA GLN A 128 19.48 -7.72 -5.83
C GLN A 128 18.02 -7.86 -5.38
N THR A 129 17.51 -9.09 -5.30
CA THR A 129 16.16 -9.38 -4.80
C THR A 129 15.99 -8.97 -3.34
N SER A 130 16.96 -9.33 -2.50
CA SER A 130 16.98 -8.92 -1.10
C SER A 130 17.02 -7.39 -0.96
N LEU A 131 17.81 -6.71 -1.80
CA LEU A 131 17.89 -5.25 -1.82
C LEU A 131 16.55 -4.60 -2.18
N TYR A 132 15.91 -5.03 -3.27
CA TYR A 132 14.60 -4.51 -3.68
C TYR A 132 13.55 -4.69 -2.57
N ILE A 133 13.48 -5.88 -1.98
CA ILE A 133 12.49 -6.17 -0.94
C ILE A 133 12.76 -5.34 0.31
N SER A 134 14.03 -5.12 0.69
CA SER A 134 14.37 -4.25 1.81
C SER A 134 13.97 -2.80 1.54
N GLN A 135 14.29 -2.26 0.37
CA GLN A 135 13.94 -0.90 -0.02
C GLN A 135 12.41 -0.69 -0.02
N ILE A 136 11.66 -1.62 -0.62
CA ILE A 136 10.19 -1.58 -0.61
C ILE A 136 9.66 -1.63 0.83
N ARG A 137 10.17 -2.53 1.67
CA ARG A 137 9.77 -2.60 3.08
C ARG A 137 10.00 -1.27 3.80
N ASP A 138 11.15 -0.64 3.60
CA ASP A 138 11.51 0.61 4.27
C ASP A 138 10.57 1.76 3.88
N MET A 139 10.30 1.92 2.58
CA MET A 139 9.34 2.92 2.06
C MET A 139 7.94 2.73 2.65
N TYR A 140 7.42 1.50 2.63
CA TYR A 140 6.08 1.20 3.11
C TYR A 140 5.96 1.31 4.64
N HIS A 141 7.04 1.01 5.38
CA HIS A 141 7.08 1.23 6.82
C HIS A 141 7.06 2.72 7.18
N GLN A 142 7.82 3.54 6.45
CA GLN A 142 7.81 5.00 6.61
C GLN A 142 6.43 5.58 6.28
N GLU A 143 5.84 5.16 5.16
CA GLU A 143 4.49 5.57 4.79
C GLU A 143 3.44 5.15 5.82
N TYR A 144 3.54 3.93 6.36
CA TYR A 144 2.64 3.47 7.43
C TYR A 144 2.75 4.35 8.68
N THR A 145 3.99 4.67 9.10
CA THR A 145 4.22 5.55 10.24
C THR A 145 3.59 6.93 10.01
N TYR A 146 3.77 7.47 8.80
CA TYR A 146 3.16 8.74 8.39
C TYR A 146 1.61 8.67 8.45
N LYS A 147 1.00 7.60 7.92
CA LYS A 147 -0.45 7.39 7.99
C LYS A 147 -0.98 7.26 9.41
N VAL A 148 -0.24 6.63 10.32
CA VAL A 148 -0.59 6.60 11.75
C VAL A 148 -0.59 8.00 12.33
N THR A 149 0.40 8.84 12.01
CA THR A 149 0.43 10.25 12.43
C THR A 149 -0.77 11.03 11.89
N LEU A 150 -1.10 10.89 10.60
CA LEU A 150 -2.27 11.53 10.01
C LEU A 150 -3.58 11.08 10.70
N SER A 151 -3.73 9.79 10.98
CA SER A 151 -4.88 9.25 11.70
C SER A 151 -4.98 9.79 13.13
N HIS A 152 -3.84 9.99 13.80
CA HIS A 152 -3.80 10.56 15.12
C HIS A 152 -4.17 12.05 15.13
N GLN A 153 -3.67 12.82 14.15
CA GLN A 153 -4.05 14.22 13.95
C GLN A 153 -5.56 14.36 13.72
N LEU A 154 -6.14 13.46 12.92
CA LEU A 154 -7.59 13.40 12.70
C LEU A 154 -8.35 13.18 14.02
N TYR A 155 -7.88 12.26 14.87
CA TYR A 155 -8.52 11.95 16.16
C TYR A 155 -8.43 13.08 17.19
N GLN A 156 -7.30 13.79 17.22
CA GLN A 156 -7.05 14.85 18.19
C GLN A 156 -7.74 16.18 17.84
N HIS A 157 -8.28 16.31 16.63
CA HIS A 157 -8.87 17.57 16.20
C HIS A 157 -10.21 17.84 16.90
N PRO A 158 -10.33 18.90 17.73
CA PRO A 158 -11.51 19.14 18.57
C PRO A 158 -12.78 19.47 17.77
N LYS A 159 -12.63 19.89 16.50
CA LYS A 159 -13.73 20.08 15.55
C LYS A 159 -13.30 19.57 14.19
N LEU A 160 -13.65 18.33 13.86
CA LEU A 160 -13.43 17.74 12.54
C LEU A 160 -14.35 18.39 11.50
N ASP A 161 -13.90 19.51 10.93
CA ASP A 161 -14.56 20.15 9.81
C ASP A 161 -14.15 19.50 8.47
N ALA A 162 -14.94 19.77 7.43
CA ALA A 162 -14.73 19.19 6.11
C ALA A 162 -13.39 19.61 5.48
N VAL A 163 -12.89 20.81 5.79
CA VAL A 163 -11.61 21.32 5.26
C VAL A 163 -10.46 20.50 5.82
N THR A 164 -10.40 20.33 7.13
CA THR A 164 -9.37 19.54 7.81
C THR A 164 -9.37 18.10 7.32
N ILE A 165 -10.55 17.49 7.16
CA ILE A 165 -10.66 16.12 6.64
C ILE A 165 -10.16 16.06 5.18
N HIS A 166 -10.47 17.07 4.37
CA HIS A 166 -10.00 17.12 2.98
C HIS A 166 -8.49 17.30 2.87
N ASP A 167 -7.88 18.12 3.73
CA ASP A 167 -6.43 18.30 3.80
C ASP A 167 -5.75 16.97 4.18
N ILE A 168 -6.27 16.28 5.20
CA ILE A 168 -5.78 14.96 5.59
C ILE A 168 -5.95 13.94 4.47
N ASN A 169 -7.07 13.96 3.74
CA ASN A 169 -7.28 13.10 2.58
C ASN A 169 -6.27 13.38 1.45
N SER A 170 -5.91 14.64 1.23
CA SER A 170 -4.91 15.04 0.24
C SER A 170 -3.52 14.52 0.62
N LEU A 171 -3.12 14.71 1.88
CA LEU A 171 -1.87 14.17 2.41
C LEU A 171 -1.84 12.63 2.39
N TRP A 172 -2.96 12.01 2.75
CA TRP A 172 -3.11 10.56 2.71
C TRP A 172 -2.95 10.00 1.30
N SER A 173 -3.53 10.69 0.31
CA SER A 173 -3.51 10.31 -1.11
C SER A 173 -2.13 10.45 -1.75
N ALA A 174 -1.33 11.42 -1.30
CA ALA A 174 -0.04 11.75 -1.90
C ALA A 174 1.03 10.65 -1.75
N GLN A 175 0.92 9.81 -0.70
CA GLN A 175 1.88 8.74 -0.39
C GLN A 175 3.36 9.14 -0.51
N PRO A 176 3.79 10.23 0.17
CA PRO A 176 5.07 10.88 -0.08
C PRO A 176 6.29 10.00 0.23
N GLN A 177 6.13 8.93 1.02
CA GLN A 177 7.24 8.04 1.40
C GLN A 177 7.41 6.85 0.44
N ILE A 178 6.57 6.74 -0.60
CA ILE A 178 6.67 5.64 -1.58
C ILE A 178 7.27 6.17 -2.89
N ASP A 179 8.46 5.66 -3.23
CA ASP A 179 8.99 5.80 -4.58
C ASP A 179 8.45 4.68 -5.48
N PHE A 180 7.38 5.00 -6.21
CA PHE A 180 6.76 4.09 -7.18
C PHE A 180 7.70 3.68 -8.33
N THR A 181 8.82 4.37 -8.53
CA THR A 181 9.84 3.99 -9.53
C THR A 181 10.48 2.66 -9.16
N VAL A 182 10.81 2.45 -7.88
CA VAL A 182 11.41 1.20 -7.38
C VAL A 182 10.43 0.03 -7.49
N GLU A 183 9.16 0.24 -7.12
CA GLU A 183 8.10 -0.76 -7.27
C GLU A 183 7.93 -1.16 -8.74
N LYS A 184 7.84 -0.16 -9.64
CA LYS A 184 7.67 -0.37 -11.07
C LYS A 184 8.85 -1.12 -11.67
N GLU A 185 10.08 -0.74 -11.34
CA GLU A 185 11.28 -1.42 -11.83
C GLU A 185 11.29 -2.90 -11.41
N MET A 186 11.00 -3.18 -10.13
CA MET A 186 10.91 -4.55 -9.62
C MET A 186 9.88 -5.37 -10.40
N ALA A 187 8.67 -4.83 -10.58
CA ALA A 187 7.59 -5.50 -11.31
C ALA A 187 7.95 -5.72 -12.79
N GLU A 188 8.57 -4.74 -13.44
CA GLU A 188 9.04 -4.83 -14.82
C GLU A 188 10.10 -5.92 -14.99
N ARG A 189 11.09 -6.01 -14.11
CA ARG A 189 12.11 -7.05 -14.18
C ARG A 189 11.53 -8.45 -13.93
N LEU A 190 10.61 -8.59 -12.98
CA LEU A 190 9.88 -9.85 -12.76
C LEU A 190 9.08 -10.27 -14.00
N ASN A 191 8.40 -9.32 -14.64
CA ASN A 191 7.62 -9.57 -15.86
C ASN A 191 8.51 -9.89 -17.06
N LEU A 192 9.64 -9.19 -17.23
CA LEU A 192 10.61 -9.47 -18.27
C LEU A 192 11.14 -10.89 -18.14
N TYR A 193 11.54 -11.30 -16.93
CA TYR A 193 12.00 -12.67 -16.69
C TYR A 193 10.94 -13.71 -17.02
N LYS A 194 9.69 -13.53 -16.55
CA LYS A 194 8.57 -14.44 -16.85
C LYS A 194 8.33 -14.57 -18.37
N LYS A 195 8.42 -13.46 -19.12
CA LYS A 195 8.27 -13.45 -20.59
C LYS A 195 9.42 -14.18 -21.28
N VAL A 196 10.68 -13.88 -20.93
CA VAL A 196 11.86 -14.54 -21.52
C VAL A 196 11.83 -16.04 -21.24
N LYS A 197 11.54 -16.44 -20.00
CA LYS A 197 11.41 -17.85 -19.61
C LYS A 197 10.39 -18.59 -20.48
N LYS A 198 9.19 -18.03 -20.65
CA LYS A 198 8.15 -18.62 -21.49
C LYS A 198 8.57 -18.74 -22.96
N ILE A 199 9.32 -17.78 -23.50
CA ILE A 199 9.80 -17.82 -24.89
C ILE A 199 10.87 -18.90 -25.07
N VAL A 200 11.77 -19.05 -24.10
CA VAL A 200 12.81 -20.09 -24.14
C VAL A 200 12.18 -21.48 -24.03
N GLU A 201 11.28 -21.69 -23.06
CA GLU A 201 10.55 -22.96 -22.86
C GLU A 201 9.64 -23.34 -24.04
N ALA A 202 9.24 -22.38 -24.87
CA ALA A 202 8.43 -22.63 -26.07
C ALA A 202 9.26 -22.93 -27.34
N LYS A 203 10.59 -22.74 -27.28
CA LYS A 203 11.52 -22.96 -28.39
C LYS A 203 12.35 -24.23 -28.25
N ASP A 204 12.40 -24.79 -27.04
CA ASP A 204 12.91 -26.13 -26.73
C ASP A 204 11.80 -27.17 -26.87
#